data_AF-A0A1W9IXC6-F1
#
_entry.id   AF-A0A1W9IXC6-F1
#
_cell.length_a   1.000
_cell.length_b   1.000
_cell.length_c   1.000
_cell.angle_alpha   90.00
_cell.angle_beta   90.00
_cell.angle_gamma   90.00
#
_symmetry.space_group_name_H-M   'P 1'
#
loop_
_entity.id
_entity.type
_entity.pdbx_description
1 polymer ?
#
loop_
_entity_poly.entity_id
_entity_poly.type
_entity_poly.pdbx_seq_one_letter_code
_entity_poly.pdbx_strand_id
1 'polypeptide(L)'
;MRSRKYHAKLMDDLQDPAEAAAYLDAALEAGDREAFLLAVKHVAEARGGMSRLAKTAALNREHLYRMLSKDGNPEIQSLATVLQALGLRLSIEAA
;
A
#
# COMPACT_ATOMS: atom_id res chain seq x y z
N MET A 1 7.36 18.04 -15.80
CA MET A 1 6.17 18.86 -15.46
C MET A 1 4.83 18.11 -15.55
N ARG A 2 4.70 17.02 -16.34
CA ARG A 2 3.52 16.13 -16.34
C ARG A 2 3.50 15.12 -15.18
N SER A 3 4.62 14.45 -14.89
CA SER A 3 4.72 13.42 -13.84
C SER A 3 4.32 13.91 -12.42
N ARG A 4 4.68 15.14 -12.04
CA ARG A 4 4.32 15.71 -10.72
C ARG A 4 2.81 15.97 -10.57
N LYS A 5 2.11 16.32 -11.66
CA LYS A 5 0.64 16.50 -11.64
C LYS A 5 -0.09 15.16 -11.51
N TYR A 6 0.40 14.14 -12.20
CA TYR A 6 -0.15 12.78 -12.07
C TYR A 6 0.06 12.22 -10.65
N HIS A 7 1.24 12.40 -10.07
CA HIS A 7 1.51 12.00 -8.68
C HIS A 7 0.59 12.70 -7.69
N ALA A 8 0.42 14.02 -7.82
CA ALA A 8 -0.44 14.79 -6.92
C ALA A 8 -1.91 14.33 -7.00
N LYS A 9 -2.42 14.07 -8.21
CA LYS A 9 -3.76 13.52 -8.39
C LYS A 9 -3.89 12.12 -7.78
N LEU A 10 -2.92 11.24 -8.02
CA LEU A 10 -2.89 9.91 -7.40
C LEU A 10 -2.95 10.00 -5.88
N MET A 11 -2.16 10.88 -5.26
CA MET A 11 -2.17 11.05 -3.80
C MET A 11 -3.52 11.56 -3.25
N ASP A 12 -4.26 12.35 -4.04
CA ASP A 12 -5.60 12.82 -3.70
C ASP A 12 -6.62 11.68 -3.79
N ASP A 13 -6.62 10.95 -4.91
CA ASP A 13 -7.52 9.81 -5.15
C ASP A 13 -7.36 8.72 -4.07
N LEU A 14 -6.12 8.38 -3.69
CA LEU A 14 -5.83 7.32 -2.71
C LEU A 14 -6.22 7.67 -1.25
N GLN A 15 -6.70 8.90 -0.99
CA GLN A 15 -7.33 9.22 0.29
C GLN A 15 -8.68 8.52 0.45
N ASP A 16 -9.40 8.23 -0.64
CA ASP A 16 -10.63 7.44 -0.61
C ASP A 16 -10.29 5.94 -0.41
N PRO A 17 -10.85 5.25 0.60
CA PRO A 17 -10.66 3.81 0.79
C PRO A 17 -11.05 2.96 -0.41
N ALA A 18 -12.07 3.34 -1.18
CA ALA A 18 -12.51 2.59 -2.34
C ALA A 18 -11.47 2.67 -3.48
N GLU A 19 -10.98 3.87 -3.77
CA GLU A 19 -9.92 4.09 -4.77
C GLU A 19 -8.61 3.41 -4.36
N ALA A 20 -8.24 3.47 -3.07
CA ALA A 20 -7.08 2.77 -2.56
C ALA A 20 -7.21 1.25 -2.71
N ALA A 21 -8.38 0.67 -2.42
CA ALA A 21 -8.62 -0.75 -2.60
C ALA A 21 -8.52 -1.16 -4.07
N ALA A 22 -9.22 -0.46 -4.97
CA ALA A 22 -9.20 -0.72 -6.41
C ALA A 22 -7.77 -0.60 -7.00
N TYR A 23 -7.00 0.38 -6.52
CA TYR A 23 -5.62 0.56 -6.95
C TYR A 23 -4.70 -0.59 -6.52
N LEU A 24 -4.86 -1.09 -5.28
CA LEU A 24 -4.09 -2.25 -4.81
C LEU A 24 -4.52 -3.55 -5.50
N ASP A 25 -5.81 -3.69 -5.80
CA ASP A 25 -6.37 -4.85 -6.48
C ASP A 25 -5.85 -4.95 -7.92
N ALA A 26 -5.91 -3.86 -8.67
CA ALA A 26 -5.31 -3.77 -10.01
C ALA A 26 -3.80 -4.09 -10.01
N ALA A 27 -3.08 -3.71 -8.93
CA ALA A 27 -1.67 -4.05 -8.78
C ALA A 27 -1.43 -5.54 -8.46
N LEU A 28 -2.36 -6.20 -7.75
CA LEU A 28 -2.34 -7.65 -7.53
C LEU A 28 -2.63 -8.43 -8.81
N GLU A 29 -3.63 -7.99 -9.60
CA GLU A 29 -4.01 -8.62 -10.88
C GLU A 29 -2.86 -8.65 -11.89
N ALA A 30 -2.00 -7.62 -11.88
CA ALA A 30 -0.82 -7.57 -12.74
C ALA A 30 0.22 -8.68 -12.43
N GLY A 31 0.10 -9.36 -11.28
CA GLY A 31 0.95 -10.49 -10.90
C GLY A 31 2.39 -10.11 -10.53
N ASP A 32 2.70 -8.82 -10.40
CA ASP A 32 4.02 -8.31 -10.05
C ASP A 32 4.05 -7.86 -8.58
N ARG A 33 4.79 -8.62 -7.75
CA ARG A 33 4.99 -8.31 -6.33
C ARG A 33 5.63 -6.93 -6.13
N GLU A 34 6.61 -6.54 -6.95
CA GLU A 34 7.28 -5.24 -6.80
C GLU A 34 6.28 -4.11 -7.01
N ALA A 35 5.46 -4.21 -8.06
CA ALA A 35 4.42 -3.24 -8.38
C ALA A 35 3.38 -3.14 -7.26
N PHE A 36 2.95 -4.28 -6.70
CA PHE A 36 2.04 -4.30 -5.56
C PHE A 36 2.64 -3.63 -4.31
N LEU A 37 3.88 -3.94 -3.94
CA LEU A 37 4.53 -3.32 -2.77
C LEU A 37 4.74 -1.81 -2.98
N LEU A 38 5.01 -1.38 -4.21
CA LEU A 38 5.05 0.04 -4.57
C LEU A 38 3.67 0.69 -4.44
N ALA A 39 2.61 0.02 -4.87
CA ALA A 39 1.24 0.51 -4.72
C ALA A 39 0.86 0.68 -3.24
N VAL A 40 1.22 -0.28 -2.38
CA VAL A 40 1.04 -0.17 -0.91
C VAL A 40 1.77 1.07 -0.36
N LYS A 41 2.98 1.37 -0.85
CA LYS A 41 3.71 2.59 -0.46
C LYS A 41 2.98 3.86 -0.90
N HIS A 42 2.42 3.90 -2.11
CA HIS A 42 1.64 5.06 -2.57
C HIS A 42 0.40 5.29 -1.69
N VAL A 43 -0.33 4.23 -1.34
CA VAL A 43 -1.47 4.34 -0.41
C VAL A 43 -1.01 4.82 0.97
N ALA A 44 0.12 4.31 1.47
CA ALA A 44 0.69 4.77 2.72
C ALA A 44 1.10 6.25 2.67
N GLU A 45 1.72 6.71 1.58
CA GLU A 45 2.09 8.11 1.35
C GLU A 45 0.86 9.02 1.39
N ALA A 46 -0.16 8.71 0.59
CA ALA A 46 -1.43 9.44 0.52
C ALA A 46 -2.13 9.54 1.88
N ARG A 47 -2.02 8.49 2.72
CA ARG A 47 -2.72 8.39 4.01
C ARG A 47 -1.91 8.88 5.22
N GLY A 48 -0.92 9.74 5.00
CA GLY A 48 -0.13 10.37 6.08
C GLY A 48 1.26 9.76 6.30
N GLY A 49 1.71 8.96 5.34
CA GLY A 49 3.09 8.51 5.22
C GLY A 49 3.48 7.29 6.05
N MET A 50 4.66 6.75 5.72
CA MET A 50 5.25 5.57 6.34
C MET A 50 5.44 5.69 7.85
N SER A 51 5.72 6.89 8.35
CA SER A 51 5.84 7.16 9.79
C SER A 51 4.55 6.88 10.54
N ARG A 52 3.43 7.34 9.99
CA ARG A 52 2.10 7.13 10.56
C ARG A 52 1.71 5.67 10.46
N LEU A 53 1.94 5.05 9.29
CA LEU A 53 1.66 3.64 9.06
C LEU A 53 2.40 2.75 10.07
N ALA A 54 3.71 2.92 10.26
CA ALA A 54 4.48 2.13 11.22
C ALA A 54 3.93 2.21 12.64
N LYS A 55 3.51 3.42 13.07
CA LYS A 55 2.92 3.65 14.38
C LYS A 55 1.57 2.95 14.51
N THR A 56 0.68 3.10 13.54
CA THR A 56 -0.67 2.49 13.56
C THR A 56 -0.60 0.96 13.46
N ALA A 57 0.31 0.43 12.65
CA ALA A 57 0.53 -1.01 12.49
C ALA A 57 1.31 -1.65 13.65
N ALA A 58 1.79 -0.85 14.62
CA ALA A 58 2.68 -1.30 15.70
C ALA A 58 3.94 -2.05 15.18
N LEU A 59 4.48 -1.62 14.03
CA LEU A 59 5.66 -2.21 13.40
C LEU A 59 6.88 -1.30 13.57
N ASN A 60 8.06 -1.93 13.70
CA ASN A 60 9.32 -1.20 13.55
C ASN A 60 9.39 -0.59 12.13
N ARG A 61 9.73 0.70 12.03
CA ARG A 61 9.90 1.41 10.76
C ARG A 61 10.87 0.69 9.81
N GLU A 62 12.02 0.25 10.31
CA GLU A 62 13.02 -0.45 9.50
C GLU A 62 12.44 -1.75 8.93
N HIS A 63 11.71 -2.51 9.76
CA HIS A 63 11.03 -3.71 9.34
C HIS A 63 9.98 -3.40 8.25
N LEU A 64 9.15 -2.38 8.46
CA LEU A 64 8.15 -1.93 7.48
C LEU A 64 8.79 -1.51 6.15
N TYR A 65 9.89 -0.75 6.17
CA TYR A 65 10.59 -0.33 4.96
C TYR A 65 11.21 -1.52 4.22
N ARG A 66 11.83 -2.46 4.94
CA ARG A 66 12.40 -3.68 4.37
C ARG A 66 11.31 -4.55 3.75
N MET A 67 10.20 -4.72 4.45
CA MET A 67 9.05 -5.50 4.01
C MET A 67 8.43 -4.95 2.73
N LEU A 68 8.28 -3.63 2.61
CA LEU A 68 7.72 -3.00 1.41
C LEU A 68 8.78 -2.65 0.36
N SER A 69 10.04 -3.03 0.54
CA SER A 69 11.11 -2.76 -0.42
C SER A 69 10.89 -3.48 -1.75
N LYS A 70 11.66 -3.12 -2.79
CA LYS A 70 11.60 -3.77 -4.11
C LYS A 70 11.78 -5.30 -4.00
N ASP A 71 12.72 -5.72 -3.17
CA ASP A 71 13.02 -7.13 -2.91
C ASP A 71 12.27 -7.68 -1.69
N GLY A 72 11.27 -6.94 -1.20
CA GLY A 72 10.45 -7.32 -0.07
C GLY A 72 9.64 -8.58 -0.34
N ASN A 73 9.50 -9.41 0.69
CA ASN A 73 8.64 -10.58 0.67
C ASN A 73 7.86 -10.67 1.99
N PRO A 74 6.83 -9.81 2.17
CA PRO A 74 6.01 -9.82 3.38
C PRO A 74 5.35 -11.17 3.61
N GLU A 75 5.35 -11.63 4.86
CA GLU A 75 4.41 -12.66 5.27
C GLU A 75 2.97 -12.13 5.18
N ILE A 76 2.01 -13.01 4.85
CA ILE A 76 0.59 -12.66 4.73
C ILE A 76 0.07 -11.95 5.99
N GLN A 77 0.48 -12.41 7.18
CA GLN A 77 0.08 -11.79 8.44
C GLN A 77 0.56 -10.34 8.56
N SER A 78 1.81 -10.06 8.16
CA SER A 78 2.37 -8.72 8.23
C SER A 78 1.72 -7.79 7.19
N LEU A 79 1.43 -8.31 6.00
CA LEU A 79 0.69 -7.60 4.97
C LEU A 79 -0.73 -7.26 5.45
N ALA A 80 -1.44 -8.22 6.03
CA ALA A 80 -2.78 -8.00 6.57
C ALA A 80 -2.78 -6.91 7.65
N THR A 81 -1.81 -6.90 8.56
CA THR A 81 -1.65 -5.85 9.58
C THR A 81 -1.44 -4.47 8.95
N VAL A 82 -0.60 -4.37 7.90
CA VAL A 82 -0.39 -3.11 7.18
C VAL A 82 -1.66 -2.64 6.49
N LEU A 83 -2.37 -3.52 5.79
CA LEU A 83 -3.62 -3.17 5.13
C LEU A 83 -4.68 -2.71 6.13
N GLN A 84 -4.83 -3.38 7.27
CA GLN A 84 -5.73 -2.96 8.35
C GLN A 84 -5.36 -1.57 8.89
N ALA A 85 -4.08 -1.29 9.08
CA ALA A 85 -3.61 0.03 9.51
C ALA A 85 -3.88 1.14 8.48
N LEU A 86 -4.03 0.76 7.20
CA LEU A 86 -4.48 1.65 6.12
C LEU A 86 -6.01 1.73 5.99
N GLY A 87 -6.77 0.97 6.79
CA GLY A 87 -8.23 0.89 6.71
C GLY A 87 -8.76 -0.06 5.63
N LEU A 88 -7.92 -1.00 5.19
CA LEU A 88 -8.21 -1.99 4.15
C LEU A 88 -8.15 -3.41 4.74
N ARG A 89 -8.63 -4.41 3.98
CA ARG A 89 -8.56 -5.82 4.35
C ARG A 89 -8.33 -6.69 3.12
N LEU A 90 -7.70 -7.86 3.32
CA LEU A 90 -7.66 -8.90 2.31
C LEU A 90 -9.03 -9.61 2.22
N SER A 91 -9.47 -9.89 0.99
CA SER A 91 -10.67 -10.67 0.68
C SER A 91 -10.33 -11.82 -0.27
N ILE A 92 -11.20 -12.83 -0.29
CA ILE A 92 -11.18 -13.91 -1.29
C ILE A 92 -12.43 -13.71 -2.15
N GLU A 93 -12.24 -13.73 -3.47
CA GLU A 93 -13.30 -13.53 -4.46
C GLU A 93 -13.41 -14.76 -5.37
N ALA A 94 -14.61 -15.00 -5.91
CA ALA A 94 -14.81 -16.05 -6.91
C ALA A 94 -14.27 -15.57 -8.26
N ALA A 95 -13.62 -16.48 -8.99
CA ALA A 95 -13.11 -16.23 -10.34
C ALA A 95 -14.21 -16.35 -11.40
#